data_AF-A0A0F9FJS4-F1
#
_entry.id   AF-A0A0F9FJS4-F1
#
_cell.length_a   1.000
_cell.length_b   1.000
_cell.length_c   1.000
_cell.angle_alpha   90.00
_cell.angle_beta   90.00
_cell.angle_gamma   90.00
#
_symmetry.space_group_name_H-M   'P 1'
#
loop_
_entity.id
_entity.type
_entity.pdbx_description
1 polymer ?
#
loop_
_entity_poly.entity_id
_entity_poly.type
_entity_poly.pdbx_seq_one_letter_code
_entity_poly.pdbx_strand_id
1 'polypeptide(L)'
;MGEPRSLTFVVPGEPVPKARAVVPRRGKPFTPEKTRLAEEAVGWEARREYALSIAGGLWWQVDAASRYGLLVRAYCKSKRTLNSDEDNFLKLVQDALEGIV
;
A
#
# COMPACT_ATOMS: atom_id res chain seq x y z
N MET A 1 -17.66 15.30 -17.82
CA MET A 1 -16.95 14.73 -16.65
C MET A 1 -15.79 13.94 -17.18
N GLY A 2 -14.55 14.39 -16.96
CA GLY A 2 -13.37 13.59 -17.33
C GLY A 2 -13.32 12.33 -16.48
N GLU A 3 -12.82 11.23 -17.03
CA GLU A 3 -12.58 10.03 -16.22
C GLU A 3 -11.68 10.36 -15.03
N PRO A 4 -11.94 9.81 -13.84
CA PRO A 4 -11.05 9.99 -12.71
C PRO A 4 -9.68 9.43 -13.10
N ARG A 5 -8.67 10.30 -13.10
CA ARG A 5 -7.27 9.87 -13.29
C ARG A 5 -6.93 8.93 -12.13
N SER A 6 -6.54 7.69 -12.43
CA SER A 6 -6.24 6.65 -11.44
C SER A 6 -4.80 6.12 -11.61
N LEU A 7 -4.09 5.93 -10.49
CA LEU A 7 -2.72 5.46 -10.42
C LEU A 7 -2.85 3.99 -10.08
N THR A 8 -2.56 3.14 -11.04
CA THR A 8 -2.77 1.70 -10.91
C THR A 8 -1.43 1.00 -11.04
N PHE A 9 -1.04 0.27 -10.00
CA PHE A 9 0.18 -0.52 -10.00
C PHE A 9 -0.07 -1.91 -9.41
N VAL A 10 0.82 -2.85 -9.71
CA VAL A 10 0.78 -4.22 -9.23
C VAL A 10 2.04 -4.47 -8.43
N VAL A 11 1.87 -4.99 -7.21
CA VAL A 11 2.99 -5.42 -6.37
C VAL A 11 3.21 -6.92 -6.57
N PRO A 12 4.38 -7.34 -7.06
CA PRO A 12 4.65 -8.75 -7.29
C PRO A 12 4.79 -9.52 -5.98
N GLY A 13 4.39 -10.79 -6.00
CA GLY A 13 4.53 -11.70 -4.86
C GLY A 13 3.22 -11.94 -4.10
N GLU A 14 3.32 -12.74 -3.03
CA GLU A 14 2.16 -13.06 -2.20
C GLU A 14 1.83 -11.87 -1.29
N PRO A 15 0.57 -11.38 -1.28
CA PRO A 15 0.17 -10.29 -0.42
C PRO A 15 0.46 -10.59 1.04
N VAL A 16 1.03 -9.61 1.75
CA VAL A 16 1.30 -9.70 3.18
C VAL A 16 0.36 -8.75 3.90
N PRO A 17 -0.47 -9.22 4.85
CA PRO A 17 -1.28 -8.33 5.67
C PRO A 17 -0.39 -7.60 6.69
N LYS A 18 -0.80 -6.40 7.11
CA LYS A 18 -0.13 -5.69 8.19
C LYS A 18 -0.18 -6.51 9.48
N ALA A 19 0.98 -6.81 10.06
CA ALA A 19 1.04 -7.40 11.38
C ALA A 19 0.96 -6.30 12.45
N ARG A 20 0.36 -6.61 13.61
CA ARG A 20 0.37 -5.68 14.74
C ARG A 20 1.80 -5.46 15.23
N ALA A 21 2.08 -4.23 15.68
CA ALA A 21 3.35 -3.90 16.30
C ALA A 21 3.62 -4.85 17.48
N VAL A 22 4.81 -5.43 17.51
CA VAL A 22 5.22 -6.32 18.59
C VAL A 22 5.75 -5.46 19.72
N VAL A 23 5.12 -5.58 20.89
CA VAL A 23 5.56 -4.91 22.12
C VAL A 23 6.29 -5.95 22.98
N PRO A 24 7.64 -5.99 22.96
CA PRO A 24 8.38 -6.94 23.77
C PRO A 24 8.28 -6.57 25.27
N ARG A 25 8.36 -7.56 26.16
CA ARG A 25 8.38 -7.34 27.63
C ARG A 25 9.50 -6.40 28.08
N ARG A 26 10.59 -6.31 27.31
CA ARG A 26 11.67 -5.32 27.43
C ARG A 26 12.11 -4.92 26.02
N GLY A 27 12.26 -3.61 25.77
CA GLY A 27 12.67 -3.06 24.48
C GLY A 27 11.65 -2.09 23.91
N LYS A 28 11.96 -1.51 22.74
CA LYS A 28 11.04 -0.62 22.02
C LYS A 28 10.07 -1.45 21.17
N PRO A 29 8.79 -1.03 21.03
CA PRO A 29 7.88 -1.61 20.06
C PRO A 29 8.51 -1.58 18.66
N PHE A 30 8.33 -2.64 17.90
CA PHE A 30 8.83 -2.71 16.52
C PHE A 30 7.78 -3.30 15.58
N THR A 31 7.81 -2.82 14.34
CA THR A 31 7.05 -3.41 13.24
C THR A 31 7.79 -4.65 12.77
N PRO A 32 7.12 -5.81 12.63
CA PRO A 32 7.75 -7.01 12.11
C PRO A 32 8.40 -6.77 10.74
N GLU A 33 9.58 -7.37 10.53
CA GLU A 33 10.37 -7.20 9.31
C GLU A 33 9.56 -7.50 8.05
N LYS A 34 8.71 -8.54 8.09
CA LYS A 34 7.84 -8.93 6.98
C LYS A 34 6.87 -7.81 6.57
N THR A 35 6.32 -7.08 7.54
CA THR A 35 5.43 -5.94 7.29
C THR A 35 6.22 -4.78 6.71
N ARG A 36 7.41 -4.48 7.26
CA ARG A 36 8.29 -3.42 6.74
C ARG A 36 8.68 -3.67 5.28
N LEU A 37 9.08 -4.90 4.93
CA LEU A 37 9.47 -5.27 3.57
C LEU A 37 8.28 -5.19 2.60
N ALA A 38 7.09 -5.58 3.05
CA ALA A 38 5.88 -5.46 2.24
C ALA A 38 5.47 -4.00 2.00
N GLU A 39 5.54 -3.14 3.02
CA GLU A 39 5.32 -1.70 2.89
C GLU A 39 6.33 -1.07 1.92
N GLU A 40 7.60 -1.45 2.04
CA GLU A 40 8.66 -0.97 1.15
C GLU A 40 8.43 -1.39 -0.32
N ALA A 41 8.01 -2.64 -0.57
CA ALA A 41 7.68 -3.11 -1.91
C ALA A 41 6.50 -2.35 -2.54
N VAL A 42 5.43 -2.11 -1.76
CA VAL A 42 4.28 -1.30 -2.20
C VAL A 42 4.73 0.13 -2.52
N GLY A 43 5.52 0.75 -1.63
CA GLY A 43 6.01 2.11 -1.82
C GLY A 43 6.91 2.27 -3.05
N TRP A 44 7.76 1.28 -3.33
CA TRP A 44 8.61 1.28 -4.53
C TRP A 44 7.80 1.24 -5.82
N GLU A 45 6.82 0.34 -5.92
CA GLU A 45 5.98 0.25 -7.11
C GLU A 45 5.10 1.49 -7.28
N ALA A 46 4.55 2.03 -6.19
CA ALA A 46 3.79 3.29 -6.23
C ALA A 46 4.64 4.46 -6.75
N ARG A 47 5.87 4.62 -6.25
CA ARG A 47 6.81 5.67 -6.71
C ARG A 47 7.18 5.48 -8.17
N ARG A 48 7.44 4.25 -8.58
CA ARG A 48 7.78 3.91 -9.97
C ARG A 48 6.63 4.29 -10.90
N GLU A 49 5.41 3.89 -10.57
CA GLU A 49 4.23 4.20 -11.38
C GLU A 49 3.92 5.71 -11.39
N TYR A 50 4.09 6.39 -10.25
CA TYR A 50 3.94 7.84 -10.17
C TYR A 50 4.94 8.55 -11.10
N ALA A 51 6.22 8.16 -11.07
CA ALA A 51 7.24 8.74 -11.95
C ALA A 51 6.93 8.49 -13.44
N LEU A 52 6.48 7.29 -13.80
CA LEU A 52 6.06 6.96 -15.16
C LEU A 52 4.84 7.75 -15.61
N SER A 53 3.86 7.92 -14.72
CA SER A 53 2.65 8.72 -14.97
C SER A 53 3.00 10.17 -15.29
N ILE A 54 3.87 10.79 -14.49
CA ILE A 54 4.35 12.16 -14.71
C ILE A 54 5.10 12.26 -16.05
N ALA A 55 5.99 11.31 -16.35
CA ALA A 55 6.73 11.27 -17.62
C ALA A 55 5.81 11.09 -18.84
N GLY A 56 4.70 10.35 -18.68
CA GLY A 56 3.66 10.15 -19.69
C GLY A 56 2.68 11.31 -19.86
N GLY A 57 2.89 12.43 -19.17
CA GLY A 57 2.02 13.61 -19.23
C GLY A 57 0.77 13.53 -18.34
N LEU A 58 0.64 12.48 -17.53
CA LEU A 58 -0.38 12.41 -16.49
C LEU A 58 0.12 13.19 -15.26
N TRP A 59 -0.28 14.46 -15.16
CA TRP A 59 -0.12 15.19 -13.91
C TRP A 59 -1.16 14.73 -12.89
N TRP A 60 -0.74 13.75 -12.08
CA TRP A 60 -1.36 13.47 -10.80
C TRP A 60 -0.88 14.49 -9.78
N GLN A 61 -1.71 15.49 -9.50
CA GLN A 61 -1.47 16.40 -8.39
C GLN A 61 -2.07 15.80 -7.14
N VAL A 62 -1.18 15.36 -6.26
CA VAL A 62 -1.52 15.07 -4.87
C VAL A 62 -1.86 16.42 -4.22
N ASP A 63 -3.11 16.61 -3.88
CA ASP A 63 -3.65 17.78 -3.21
C ASP A 63 -4.17 17.33 -1.84
N ALA A 64 -3.59 17.87 -0.77
CA ALA A 64 -3.96 17.54 0.60
C ALA A 64 -5.43 17.90 0.92
N ALA A 65 -6.06 18.81 0.17
CA ALA A 65 -7.47 19.16 0.33
C ALA A 65 -8.41 18.23 -0.48
N SER A 66 -7.87 17.44 -1.40
CA SER A 66 -8.62 16.54 -2.25
C SER A 66 -8.95 15.21 -1.55
N ARG A 67 -10.00 14.54 -2.05
CA ARG A 67 -10.39 13.21 -1.57
C ARG A 67 -9.96 12.15 -2.55
N TYR A 68 -9.28 11.13 -2.04
CA TYR A 68 -8.82 9.99 -2.83
C TYR A 68 -9.59 8.72 -2.46
N GLY A 69 -9.90 7.93 -3.48
CA GLY A 69 -10.37 6.56 -3.30
C GLY A 69 -9.20 5.60 -3.44
N LEU A 70 -9.09 4.65 -2.51
CA LEU A 70 -8.12 3.56 -2.59
C LEU A 70 -8.85 2.25 -2.84
N LEU A 71 -8.49 1.56 -3.92
CA LEU A 71 -8.96 0.20 -4.21
C LEU A 71 -7.79 -0.77 -4.09
N VAL A 72 -7.87 -1.69 -3.13
CA VAL A 72 -6.87 -2.76 -2.94
C VAL A 72 -7.47 -4.08 -3.39
N ARG A 73 -6.78 -4.78 -4.28
CA ARG A 73 -7.12 -6.15 -4.70
C ARG A 73 -6.00 -7.09 -4.28
N ALA A 74 -6.22 -7.86 -3.22
CA ALA A 74 -5.27 -8.85 -2.74
C ALA A 74 -5.60 -10.24 -3.30
N TYR A 75 -4.64 -10.84 -4.02
CA TYR A 75 -4.76 -12.19 -4.58
C TYR A 75 -3.98 -13.17 -3.71
N CYS A 76 -4.68 -13.83 -2.78
CA CYS A 76 -4.07 -14.76 -1.83
C CYS A 76 -4.20 -16.21 -2.31
N LYS A 77 -3.20 -17.06 -2.01
CA LYS A 77 -3.24 -18.50 -2.32
C LYS A 77 -4.31 -19.25 -1.53
N SER A 78 -4.65 -18.77 -0.34
CA SER A 78 -5.66 -19.38 0.53
C SER A 78 -6.75 -18.38 0.90
N LYS A 79 -8.02 -18.83 0.89
CA LYS A 79 -9.16 -18.03 1.35
C LYS A 79 -9.08 -17.74 2.86
N ARG A 80 -8.39 -18.57 3.63
CA ARG A 80 -8.21 -18.38 5.08
C ARG A 80 -7.46 -17.09 5.39
N THR A 81 -6.40 -16.81 4.62
CA THR A 81 -5.60 -15.58 4.76
C THR A 81 -6.38 -14.33 4.38
N LEU A 82 -7.33 -14.45 3.44
CA LEU A 82 -8.16 -13.32 3.05
C LEU A 82 -9.14 -12.97 4.18
N ASN A 83 -9.89 -13.96 4.66
CA ASN A 83 -10.99 -13.75 5.61
C ASN A 83 -10.56 -13.29 7.01
N SER A 84 -9.29 -13.47 7.42
CA SER A 84 -8.82 -13.07 8.74
C SER A 84 -8.20 -11.67 8.79
N ASP A 85 -7.88 -11.08 7.63
CA ASP A 85 -6.93 -9.97 7.55
C ASP A 85 -7.26 -8.93 6.46
N GLU A 86 -8.52 -8.87 5.97
CA GLU A 86 -8.92 -7.95 4.89
C GLU A 86 -8.57 -6.49 5.22
N ASP A 87 -8.86 -6.04 6.44
CA ASP A 87 -8.54 -4.71 6.94
C ASP A 87 -7.03 -4.48 7.05
N ASN A 88 -6.27 -5.52 7.43
CA ASN A 88 -4.82 -5.46 7.55
C ASN A 88 -4.14 -5.29 6.19
N PHE A 89 -4.70 -5.80 5.08
CA PHE A 89 -4.18 -5.52 3.74
C PHE A 89 -4.38 -4.06 3.36
N LEU A 90 -5.59 -3.52 3.58
CA LEU A 90 -5.89 -2.12 3.30
C LEU A 90 -4.97 -1.21 4.13
N LYS A 91 -4.81 -1.50 5.42
CA LYS A 91 -3.95 -0.73 6.32
C LYS A 91 -2.49 -0.74 5.89
N LEU A 92 -1.98 -1.89 5.42
CA LEU A 92 -0.61 -1.98 4.91
C LEU A 92 -0.39 -1.05 3.71
N VAL A 93 -1.31 -1.07 2.76
CA VAL A 93 -1.22 -0.20 1.57
C VAL A 93 -1.34 1.27 1.95
N GLN A 94 -2.24 1.63 2.87
CA GLN A 94 -2.34 3.00 3.39
C GLN A 94 -1.02 3.48 4.00
N ASP A 95 -0.41 2.67 4.88
CA ASP A 95 0.84 3.04 5.54
C ASP A 95 2.02 3.11 4.58
N ALA A 96 2.04 2.26 3.55
CA ALA A 96 3.07 2.27 2.52
C ALA A 96 2.98 3.48 1.58
N LEU A 97 1.76 3.99 1.37
CA LEU A 97 1.48 5.14 0.51
C LEU A 97 1.62 6.48 1.22
N GLU A 98 1.64 6.49 2.55
CA GLU A 98 1.83 7.69 3.37
C GLU A 98 3.13 8.42 2.96
N GLY A 99 3.00 9.71 2.60
CA GLY A 99 4.13 10.55 2.17
C GLY A 99 4.60 10.31 0.73
N ILE A 100 3.90 9.46 -0.03
CA ILE A 100 4.07 9.30 -1.49
C ILE A 100 2.90 9.98 -2.22
N VAL A 101 1.69 9.76 -1.72
CA VAL A 101 0.43 10.36 -2.17
C VAL A 101 -0.29 11.08 -1.04
#